data_AF-X1RK50-F1
#
_entry.id   AF-X1RK50-F1
#
_cell.length_a   1.000
_cell.length_b   1.000
_cell.length_c   1.000
_cell.angle_alpha   90.00
_cell.angle_beta   90.00
_cell.angle_gamma   90.00
#
_symmetry.space_group_name_H-M   'P 1'
#
loop_
_entity.id
_entity.type
_entity.pdbx_description
1 polymer ?
#
loop_
_entity_poly.entity_id
_entity_poly.type
_entity_poly.pdbx_seq_one_letter_code
_entity_poly.pdbx_strand_id
1 'polypeptide(L)' 'MRGLRLIESDKQYKVIFESANDGLLFLDRKGKILDVNEKLKEIGGYEREDLI' A
#
# COMPACT_ATOMS: atom_id res chain seq x y z
N MET A 1 -18.01 14.24 13.77
CA MET A 1 -18.41 13.38 12.63
C MET A 1 -17.38 13.34 11.48
N ARG A 2 -16.73 14.44 11.07
CA ARG A 2 -15.79 14.45 9.92
C ARG A 2 -14.54 13.57 10.07
N GLY A 3 -13.93 13.53 11.27
CA GLY A 3 -12.71 12.72 11.51
C GLY A 3 -12.95 11.20 11.51
N LEU A 4 -14.12 10.74 11.97
CA LEU A 4 -14.47 9.31 11.97
C LEU A 4 -14.56 8.75 10.55
N ARG A 5 -15.15 9.51 9.62
CA ARG A 5 -15.26 9.12 8.21
C ARG A 5 -13.89 9.01 7.53
N LEU A 6 -12.92 9.85 7.92
CA LEU A 6 -11.56 9.79 7.39
C LEU A 6 -10.84 8.50 7.85
N ILE A 7 -10.92 8.18 9.14
CA ILE A 7 -10.32 6.97 9.72
C ILE A 7 -10.93 5.70 9.12
N GLU A 8 -12.23 5.69 8.90
CA GLU A 8 -12.94 4.55 8.31
C GLU A 8 -12.54 4.35 6.84
N SER A 9 -12.41 5.44 6.09
CA SER A 9 -11.90 5.43 4.71
C SER A 9 -10.47 4.89 4.65
N ASP A 10 -9.58 5.35 5.54
CA ASP A 10 -8.18 4.90 5.58
C ASP A 10 -8.09 3.40 5.91
N LYS A 11 -8.92 2.91 6.83
CA LYS A 11 -8.99 1.49 7.19
C LYS A 11 -9.50 0.63 6.04
N GLN A 12 -10.56 1.06 5.35
CA GLN A 12 -11.06 0.33 4.18
C GLN A 12 -10.05 0.31 3.03
N TYR A 13 -9.36 1.42 2.82
CA TYR A 13 -8.27 1.49 1.86
C TYR A 13 -7.16 0.49 2.20
N LYS A 14 -6.68 0.48 3.46
CA LYS A 14 -5.65 -0.45 3.91
C LYS A 14 -6.10 -1.91 3.81
N VAL A 15 -7.34 -2.17 4.23
CA VAL A 15 -8.26 -3.21 3.74
C VAL A 15 -7.87 -3.86 2.41
N ILE A 16 -8.32 -3.15 1.39
CA ILE A 16 -8.28 -3.51 -0.02
C ILE A 16 -6.83 -3.63 -0.49
N PHE A 17 -5.98 -2.69 -0.10
CA PHE A 17 -4.57 -2.65 -0.50
C PHE A 17 -3.80 -3.90 -0.07
N GLU A 18 -3.95 -4.31 1.19
CA GLU A 18 -3.24 -5.48 1.73
C GLU A 18 -3.88 -6.81 1.30
N SER A 19 -5.19 -6.84 1.07
CA SER A 19 -5.91 -8.06 0.66
C SER A 19 -5.79 -8.39 -0.84
N ALA A 20 -5.21 -7.50 -1.65
CA ALA A 20 -5.10 -7.71 -3.08
C ALA A 20 -4.21 -8.90 -3.42
N ASN A 21 -4.67 -9.76 -4.34
CA ASN A 21 -3.88 -10.90 -4.83
C ASN A 21 -2.73 -10.49 -5.75
N ASP A 22 -2.79 -9.27 -6.29
CA ASP A 22 -1.71 -8.65 -7.06
C ASP A 22 -0.79 -7.84 -6.15
N GLY A 23 0.48 -7.74 -6.54
CA GLY A 23 1.40 -6.79 -5.93
C GLY A 23 1.02 -5.36 -6.30
N LEU A 24 0.76 -4.53 -5.30
CA LEU A 24 0.39 -3.13 -5.46
C LEU A 24 1.48 -2.23 -4.88
N LEU A 25 1.72 -1.10 -5.55
CA LEU A 25 2.62 -0.06 -5.08
C LEU A 25 2.10 1.33 -5.46
N PHE A 26 2.47 2.31 -4.64
CA PHE A 26 2.25 3.72 -4.93
C PHE A 26 3.55 4.37 -5.33
N LEU A 27 3.52 5.16 -6.40
CA LEU A 27 4.64 5.98 -6.84
C LEU A 27 4.32 7.46 -6.68
N ASP A 28 5.34 8.26 -6.39
CA ASP A 28 5.27 9.69 -6.66
C ASP A 28 5.45 9.99 -8.16
N ARG A 29 5.33 11.26 -8.53
CA ARG A 29 5.48 11.71 -9.93
C ARG A 29 6.90 11.54 -10.49
N LYS A 30 7.89 11.28 -9.65
CA LYS A 30 9.29 11.03 -10.02
C LYS A 30 9.61 9.53 -10.08
N GLY A 31 8.62 8.68 -9.81
CA GLY A 31 8.79 7.23 -9.79
C GLY A 31 9.34 6.68 -8.48
N LYS A 32 9.40 7.48 -7.41
CA LYS A 32 9.77 6.99 -6.08
C LYS A 32 8.61 6.18 -5.48
N ILE A 33 8.91 4.99 -4.98
CA ILE A 33 7.95 4.17 -4.24
C ILE A 33 7.61 4.87 -2.91
N LEU A 34 6.31 5.07 -2.70
CA LEU A 34 5.73 5.63 -1.48
C LEU A 34 5.22 4.54 -0.54
N ASP A 35 4.68 3.46 -1.12
CA ASP A 35 4.13 2.34 -0.36
C ASP A 35 4.05 1.09 -1.23
N VAL A 36 4.03 -0.08 -0.60
CA VAL A 36 3.90 -1.41 -1.20
C VAL A 36 3.04 -2.29 -0.30
N ASN A 37 2.20 -3.14 -0.89
CA ASN A 37 1.43 -4.11 -0.11
C ASN A 37 2.27 -5.36 0.21
N GLU A 38 1.81 -6.16 1.18
CA GLU A 38 2.47 -7.42 1.54
C GLU A 38 2.64 -8.35 0.33
N LYS A 39 1.64 -8.38 -0.57
CA LYS A 39 1.68 -9.27 -1.73
C LYS A 39 2.83 -8.96 -2.68
N LEU A 40 3.18 -7.68 -2.89
CA LEU A 40 4.31 -7.29 -3.73
C LEU A 40 5.64 -7.82 -3.16
N LYS A 41 5.80 -7.80 -1.83
CA LYS A 41 6.99 -8.34 -1.16
C LYS A 41 7.09 -9.85 -1.36
N GLU A 42 5.98 -10.57 -1.18
CA GLU A 42 5.90 -12.02 -1.40
C GLU A 42 6.27 -12.44 -2.83
N ILE A 43 5.74 -11.75 -3.85
CA ILE A 43 5.96 -12.12 -5.26
C ILE A 43 7.29 -11.59 -5.80
N GLY A 44 7.73 -10.43 -5.31
CA GLY A 44 8.93 -9.75 -5.79
C GLY A 44 10.21 -10.26 -5.13
N GLY A 45 10.11 -10.83 -3.93
CA GLY A 45 11.27 -11.25 -3.14
C GLY A 45 12.09 -10.09 -2.58
N TYR A 46 11.50 -8.90 -2.53
CA TYR A 46 12.10 -7.70 -1.97
C TYR A 46 11.45 -7.37 -0.63
N GLU A 47 12.25 -7.01 0.36
CA GLU A 47 11.72 -6.43 1.59
C GLU A 47 11.35 -4.96 1.35
N ARG A 48 10.50 -4.41 2.22
CA ARG A 48 10.02 -3.03 2.09
C ARG A 48 11.18 -2.04 2.00
N GLU A 49 12.26 -2.31 2.73
CA GLU A 49 13.48 -1.50 2.81
C GLU A 49 14.28 -1.49 1.50
N ASP A 50 14.12 -2.49 0.64
CA ASP A 50 14.79 -2.54 -0.66
C ASP A 50 14.12 -1.64 -1.70
N LEU A 51 12.88 -1.20 -1.43
CA LEU A 51 12.02 -0.50 -2.37
C LEU A 51 11.87 1.02 -2.09
N ILE A 52 12.16 1.51 -0.88
CA ILE A 52 11.79 2.87 -0.41
C ILE A 52 12.99 3.81 -0.15
#